data_AF-A0A554UTN1-F1
#
_entry.id   AF-A0A554UTN1-F1
#
_cell.length_a   1.000
_cell.length_b   1.000
_cell.length_c   1.000
_cell.angle_alpha   90.00
_cell.angle_beta   90.00
_cell.angle_gamma   90.00
#
_symmetry.space_group_name_H-M   'P 1'
#
loop_
_entity.id
_entity.type
_entity.pdbx_description
1 polymer ?
#
loop_
_entity_poly.entity_id
_entity_poly.type
_entity_poly.pdbx_seq_one_letter_code
_entity_poly.pdbx_strand_id
1 'polypeptide(L)'
;EYAGMVYPGRDVEGVVEMMLDATQNYNKPLDEERLFGWHAALFPTGRSGMHRIDVGCYRNGEMQVVSGAMGKEKVHYQAPSPGKMK
;
A
#
# COMPACT_ATOMS: atom_id res chain seq x y z
N GLU A 1 -36.43 -8.12 -5.89
CA GLU A 1 -35.37 -8.36 -6.89
C GLU A 1 -34.32 -7.27 -6.74
N TYR A 2 -33.09 -7.61 -6.34
CA TYR A 2 -31.97 -6.66 -6.28
C TYR A 2 -31.15 -6.81 -7.57
N ALA A 3 -31.68 -6.28 -8.67
CA ALA A 3 -30.96 -6.24 -9.94
C ALA A 3 -30.05 -5.00 -9.96
N GLY A 4 -28.72 -5.20 -9.94
CA GLY A 4 -27.76 -4.14 -10.30
C GLY A 4 -26.72 -3.71 -9.27
N MET A 5 -26.55 -4.40 -8.13
CA MET A 5 -25.42 -4.11 -7.24
C MET A 5 -24.12 -4.64 -7.87
N VAL A 6 -23.34 -3.75 -8.47
CA VAL A 6 -21.91 -3.97 -8.71
C VAL A 6 -21.27 -4.03 -7.33
N TYR A 7 -20.90 -5.23 -6.89
CA TYR A 7 -20.11 -5.37 -5.68
C TYR A 7 -18.75 -4.70 -5.94
N PRO A 8 -18.38 -3.67 -5.16
CA PRO A 8 -17.07 -3.08 -5.28
C PRO A 8 -16.00 -4.15 -5.04
N GLY A 9 -14.86 -4.01 -5.72
CA GLY A 9 -13.70 -4.83 -5.40
C GLY A 9 -13.27 -4.61 -3.95
N ARG A 10 -12.68 -5.62 -3.31
CA ARG A 10 -12.19 -5.52 -1.93
C ARG A 10 -11.14 -4.42 -1.73
N ASP A 11 -10.43 -4.08 -2.80
CA ASP A 11 -9.51 -2.94 -2.87
C ASP A 11 -10.24 -1.59 -2.71
N VAL A 12 -11.42 -1.46 -3.33
CA VAL A 12 -12.27 -0.27 -3.19
C VAL A 12 -12.82 -0.17 -1.77
N GLU A 13 -13.29 -1.28 -1.20
CA GLU A 13 -13.74 -1.32 0.21
C GLU A 13 -12.61 -0.89 1.16
N GLY A 14 -11.40 -1.39 0.96
CA GLY A 14 -10.23 -1.02 1.78
C GLY A 14 -9.86 0.46 1.70
N VAL A 15 -9.93 1.08 0.52
CA VAL A 15 -9.73 2.53 0.37
C VAL A 15 -10.82 3.31 1.12
N VAL A 16 -12.08 2.87 1.03
CA VAL A 16 -13.21 3.53 1.72
C VAL A 16 -13.02 3.45 3.23
N GLU A 17 -12.68 2.29 3.79
CA GLU A 17 -12.42 2.11 5.22
C GLU A 17 -11.27 3.00 5.71
N MET A 18 -10.15 3.03 4.96
CA MET A 18 -9.02 3.91 5.25
C MET A 18 -9.43 5.39 5.25
N MET A 19 -10.20 5.84 4.26
CA MET A 19 -10.64 7.23 4.15
C MET A 19 -11.61 7.61 5.28
N LEU A 20 -12.51 6.70 5.67
CA LEU A 20 -13.40 6.92 6.82
C LEU A 20 -12.58 7.04 8.11
N ASP A 21 -11.61 6.16 8.32
CA ASP A 21 -10.73 6.26 9.49
C ASP A 21 -9.91 7.56 9.48
N ALA A 22 -9.31 7.93 8.35
CA ALA A 22 -8.52 9.15 8.22
C ALA A 22 -9.34 10.42 8.51
N THR A 23 -10.58 10.48 8.03
CA THR A 23 -11.45 11.66 8.17
C THR A 23 -12.14 11.72 9.52
N GLN A 24 -12.58 10.59 10.09
CA GLN A 24 -13.28 10.56 11.39
C GLN A 24 -12.30 10.61 12.57
N ASN A 25 -11.09 10.06 12.41
CA ASN A 25 -10.05 10.01 13.42
C ASN A 25 -8.85 10.91 13.06
N TYR A 26 -9.09 12.04 12.38
CA TYR A 26 -8.03 12.94 11.91
C TYR A 26 -7.19 13.53 13.04
N ASN A 27 -7.74 13.63 14.24
CA ASN A 27 -7.08 14.15 15.44
C ASN A 27 -6.31 13.07 16.22
N LYS A 28 -6.42 11.80 15.85
CA LYS A 28 -5.63 10.72 16.43
C LYS A 28 -4.26 10.65 15.76
N PRO A 29 -3.18 10.30 16.48
CA PRO A 29 -1.88 10.03 15.89
C PRO A 29 -1.98 9.00 14.76
N LEU A 30 -1.07 9.10 13.79
CA LEU A 30 -0.82 8.06 12.81
C LEU A 30 0.34 7.21 13.33
N ASP A 31 0.03 6.24 14.19
CA ASP A 31 1.00 5.27 14.66
C ASP A 31 1.21 4.14 13.64
N GLU A 32 2.18 3.26 13.93
CA GLU A 32 2.52 2.15 13.04
C GLU A 32 1.35 1.19 12.84
N GLU A 33 0.59 0.89 13.89
CA GLU A 33 -0.56 -0.01 13.80
C GLU A 33 -1.61 0.54 12.83
N ARG A 34 -1.95 1.82 12.96
CA ARG A 34 -2.91 2.50 12.09
C ARG A 34 -2.40 2.60 10.66
N LEU A 35 -1.15 3.01 10.48
CA LEU A 35 -0.51 3.11 9.16
C LEU A 35 -0.48 1.75 8.45
N PHE A 36 -0.10 0.69 9.17
CA PHE A 36 -0.02 -0.66 8.62
C PHE A 36 -1.40 -1.25 8.36
N GLY A 37 -2.38 -0.96 9.20
CA GLY A 37 -3.78 -1.33 8.97
C GLY A 37 -4.33 -0.72 7.69
N TRP A 38 -4.07 0.57 7.45
CA TRP A 38 -4.44 1.23 6.19
C TRP A 38 -3.79 0.58 4.97
N HIS A 39 -2.50 0.28 5.03
CA HIS A 39 -1.82 -0.42 3.94
C HIS A 39 -2.36 -1.85 3.73
N ALA A 40 -2.72 -2.56 4.81
CA ALA A 40 -3.28 -3.90 4.72
C ALA A 40 -4.66 -3.93 4.06
N ALA A 41 -5.49 -2.91 4.33
CA ALA A 41 -6.79 -2.75 3.69
C ALA A 41 -6.69 -2.63 2.16
N LEU A 42 -5.63 -2.02 1.63
CA LEU A 42 -5.41 -1.87 0.18
C LEU A 42 -5.02 -3.20 -0.50
N PHE A 43 -4.39 -4.12 0.23
CA PHE A 43 -3.84 -5.36 -0.31
C PHE A 43 -4.29 -6.59 0.49
N PRO A 44 -5.60 -6.87 0.57
CA PRO A 44 -6.15 -7.90 1.47
C PRO A 44 -5.69 -9.32 1.15
N THR A 45 -5.15 -9.56 -0.06
CA THR A 45 -4.63 -10.86 -0.49
C THR A 45 -3.12 -11.00 -0.33
N GLY A 46 -2.40 -9.95 0.07
CA GLY A 46 -0.94 -9.95 0.09
C GLY A 46 -0.31 -9.88 -1.31
N ARG A 47 -1.04 -9.39 -2.32
CA ARG A 47 -0.61 -9.39 -3.73
C ARG A 47 -0.90 -8.07 -4.43
N SER A 48 -0.02 -7.72 -5.36
CA SER A 48 -0.24 -6.70 -6.39
C SER A 48 -0.26 -7.40 -7.76
N GLY A 49 -1.45 -7.52 -8.33
CA GLY A 49 -1.69 -8.41 -9.46
C GLY A 49 -1.26 -9.84 -9.14
N MET A 50 -0.38 -10.41 -9.96
CA MET A 50 0.12 -11.78 -9.77
C MET A 50 1.27 -11.89 -8.76
N HIS A 51 1.87 -10.77 -8.37
CA HIS A 51 3.07 -10.73 -7.54
C HIS A 51 2.71 -10.67 -6.05
N ARG A 52 3.41 -11.48 -5.24
CA ARG A 52 3.33 -11.34 -3.78
C ARG A 52 4.08 -10.09 -3.36
N ILE A 53 3.56 -9.40 -2.35
CA ILE A 53 4.17 -8.21 -1.77
C ILE A 53 4.14 -8.30 -0.25
N ASP A 54 5.03 -7.55 0.39
CA ASP A 54 4.95 -7.31 1.83
C ASP A 54 3.78 -6.34 2.10
N VAL A 55 2.95 -6.63 3.10
CA VAL A 55 1.74 -5.87 3.41
C VAL A 55 1.67 -5.56 4.89
N GLY A 56 1.36 -4.30 5.23
CA GLY A 56 1.19 -3.88 6.62
C GLY A 56 2.51 -3.81 7.38
N CYS A 57 3.59 -3.44 6.71
CA CYS A 57 4.91 -3.24 7.32
C CYS A 57 5.75 -2.28 6.48
N TYR A 58 6.82 -1.75 7.08
CA TYR A 58 7.85 -1.07 6.29
C TYR A 58 8.53 -2.03 5.31
N ARG A 59 9.03 -1.48 4.20
CA ARG A 59 9.74 -2.27 3.19
C ARG A 59 11.05 -2.82 3.74
N ASN A 60 11.39 -4.03 3.30
CA ASN A 60 12.67 -4.69 3.60
C ASN A 60 13.65 -4.62 2.42
N GLY A 61 13.17 -4.29 1.23
CA GLY A 61 13.97 -4.21 -0.01
C GLY A 61 14.43 -2.80 -0.33
N GLU A 62 15.43 -2.71 -1.19
CA GLU A 62 15.82 -1.46 -1.82
C GLU A 62 14.68 -0.90 -2.68
N MET A 63 14.64 0.42 -2.81
CA MET A 63 13.67 1.10 -3.66
C MET A 63 14.40 2.15 -4.48
N GLN A 64 14.22 2.08 -5.80
CA GLN A 64 14.89 2.93 -6.77
C GLN A 64 13.88 3.52 -7.75
N VAL A 65 14.14 4.74 -8.21
CA VAL A 65 13.50 5.29 -9.40
C VAL A 65 14.42 5.02 -10.57
N VAL A 66 13.98 4.16 -11.49
CA VAL A 66 14.77 3.70 -12.62
C VAL A 66 14.11 4.02 -13.96
N SER A 67 14.90 4.14 -15.02
CA SER A 67 14.43 4.15 -16.40
C SER A 67 15.23 3.19 -17.26
N GLY A 68 14.70 2.80 -18.42
CA GLY A 68 15.38 1.90 -19.35
C GLY A 68 14.71 0.54 -19.39
N ALA A 69 15.18 -0.32 -20.29
CA ALA A 69 14.67 -1.69 -20.40
C ALA A 69 15.16 -2.55 -19.24
N MET A 70 14.46 -3.65 -18.98
CA MET A 70 14.85 -4.61 -17.95
C MET A 70 16.28 -5.12 -18.19
N GLY A 71 17.14 -5.05 -17.18
CA GLY A 71 18.57 -5.37 -17.24
C GLY A 71 19.47 -4.26 -17.81
N LYS A 72 18.92 -3.10 -18.18
CA LYS A 72 19.66 -1.90 -18.64
C LYS A 72 19.15 -0.64 -17.94
N GLU A 73 18.80 -0.79 -16.68
CA GLU A 73 18.23 0.27 -15.87
C GLU A 73 19.28 1.35 -15.55
N LYS A 74 18.90 2.61 -15.76
CA LYS A 74 19.58 3.76 -15.20
C LYS A 74 18.86 4.17 -13.92
N VAL A 75 19.57 4.15 -12.80
CA VAL A 75 19.07 4.61 -11.49
C VAL A 75 19.15 6.13 -11.43
N HIS A 76 18.01 6.78 -11.20
CA HIS A 76 17.92 8.24 -11.00
C HIS A 76 17.90 8.60 -9.52
N TYR A 77 17.30 7.75 -8.70
CA TYR A 77 17.21 7.95 -7.27
C TYR A 77 17.25 6.63 -6.54
N GLN A 78 17.99 6.61 -5.43
CA GLN A 78 18.03 5.51 -4.47
C GLN A 78 17.36 5.99 -3.17
N ALA A 79 16.28 5.33 -2.77
CA ALA A 79 15.65 5.61 -1.49
C ALA A 79 16.59 5.20 -0.33
N PRO A 80 16.43 5.80 0.87
CA PRO A 80 17.19 5.41 2.07
C PRO A 80 17.17 3.90 2.31
N SER A 81 18.18 3.34 2.97
CA SER A 81 18.17 1.91 3.26
C SER A 81 16.95 1.54 4.14
N PRO A 82 16.37 0.33 3.97
CA PRO A 82 15.25 -0.16 4.78
C PRO A 82 15.43 0.03 6.29
N GLY A 83 16.64 -0.20 6.79
CA GLY A 83 16.97 -0.05 8.21
C GLY A 83 16.86 1.38 8.76
N LYS A 84 16.61 2.38 7.91
CA LYS A 84 16.41 3.80 8.30
C LYS A 84 14.94 4.22 8.28
N MET A 85 14.00 3.29 8.09
CA MET A 85 12.57 3.61 7.98
C MET A 85 11.83 3.59 9.33
N LYS A 86 12.54 3.36 10.43
CA LYS A 86 12.04 3.41 11.81
C LYS A 86 12.59 4.64 12.52
#